data_AF-X1GFN1-F1
#
_entry.id   AF-X1GFN1-F1
#
_cell.length_a   1.000
_cell.length_b   1.000
_cell.length_c   1.000
_cell.angle_alpha   90.00
_cell.angle_beta   90.00
_cell.angle_gamma   90.00
#
_symmetry.space_group_name_H-M   'P 1'
#
loop_
_entity.id
_entity.type
_entity.pdbx_description
1 polymer ?
#
loop_
_entity_poly.entity_id
_entity_poly.type
_entity_poly.pdbx_seq_one_letter_code
_entity_poly.pdbx_strand_id
1 'polypeptide(L)'
;QNPEDTHELLLFDSLSAQESKKVEPEPLQYVDQEDKIKMVYKLVPFGGNYLYSLLIMNQSDDPITELKIRIIIPEFFRLCRSTPPTVTIDFLKSDDDGNNEEYEEKQVQMEFELLNSNTQKQINLYISPLKLETKGKIRSFITFVNNAGFIRAIDTDSINIELDPFSIERKIIPQSEIKKLIKL
;
A
#
# COMPACT_ATOMS: atom_id res chain seq x y z
N GLN A 1 74.66 -22.07 10.33
CA GLN A 1 73.61 -21.15 10.81
C GLN A 1 72.75 -20.78 9.63
N ASN A 2 71.54 -21.33 9.60
CA ASN A 2 70.36 -20.94 8.82
C ASN A 2 69.16 -21.50 9.62
N PRO A 3 68.07 -20.74 9.81
CA PRO A 3 66.87 -21.25 10.46
C PRO A 3 65.95 -21.90 9.42
N GLU A 4 65.41 -23.07 9.72
CA GLU A 4 64.23 -23.58 9.03
C GLU A 4 63.14 -23.84 10.07
N ASP A 5 62.14 -22.96 10.02
CA ASP A 5 60.81 -23.15 10.60
C ASP A 5 60.25 -24.49 10.14
N THR A 6 59.84 -25.32 11.09
CA THR A 6 58.92 -26.43 10.81
C THR A 6 57.74 -26.31 11.77
N HIS A 7 56.60 -25.89 11.23
CA HIS A 7 55.32 -25.87 11.93
C HIS A 7 54.86 -27.31 12.18
N GLU A 8 54.78 -27.71 13.45
CA GLU A 8 54.16 -28.98 13.85
C GLU A 8 52.65 -28.94 13.55
N LEU A 9 52.18 -29.90 12.76
CA LEU A 9 50.77 -30.16 12.53
C LEU A 9 50.16 -30.77 13.80
N LEU A 10 49.28 -30.02 14.47
CA LEU A 10 48.44 -30.53 15.54
C LEU A 10 47.27 -31.33 14.93
N LEU A 11 47.27 -32.64 15.14
CA LEU A 11 46.08 -33.46 14.92
C LEU A 11 45.06 -33.16 16.04
N PHE A 12 43.89 -32.64 15.64
CA PHE A 12 42.74 -32.59 16.54
C PHE A 12 42.09 -33.97 16.56
N ASP A 13 42.25 -34.69 17.66
CA ASP A 13 41.42 -35.86 17.96
C ASP A 13 39.96 -35.44 17.94
N SER A 14 39.16 -36.12 17.12
CA SER A 14 37.74 -35.88 16.98
C SER A 14 37.03 -36.15 18.30
N LEU A 15 36.84 -35.11 19.10
CA LEU A 15 35.88 -35.11 20.20
C LEU A 15 34.53 -35.48 19.62
N SER A 16 34.07 -36.67 20.01
CA SER A 16 32.75 -37.22 19.74
C SER A 16 31.70 -36.12 19.71
N ALA A 17 31.14 -35.89 18.52
CA ALA A 17 30.07 -34.93 18.31
C ALA A 17 28.96 -35.20 19.33
N GLN A 18 28.81 -34.30 20.30
CA GLN A 18 27.58 -34.24 21.07
C GLN A 18 26.47 -33.99 20.06
N GLU A 19 25.57 -34.97 19.94
CA GLU A 19 24.35 -34.85 19.15
C GLU A 19 23.70 -33.52 19.52
N SER A 20 23.69 -32.59 18.58
CA SER A 20 22.94 -31.36 18.70
C SER A 20 21.51 -31.77 19.02
N LYS A 21 20.96 -31.27 20.14
CA LYS A 21 19.54 -31.41 20.43
C LYS A 21 18.80 -31.01 19.16
N LYS A 22 18.15 -31.98 18.50
CA LYS A 22 17.21 -31.71 17.43
C LYS A 22 16.20 -30.74 18.03
N VAL A 23 16.25 -29.49 17.58
CA VAL A 23 15.17 -28.54 17.80
C VAL A 23 13.98 -29.17 17.10
N GLU A 24 13.07 -29.75 17.87
CA GLU A 24 11.80 -30.18 17.33
C GLU A 24 11.13 -28.93 16.78
N PRO A 25 10.81 -28.87 15.47
CA PRO A 25 10.01 -27.78 14.97
C PRO A 25 8.70 -27.80 15.75
N GLU A 26 8.38 -26.68 16.41
CA GLU A 26 7.10 -26.52 17.09
C GLU A 26 5.99 -26.93 16.11
N PRO A 27 4.98 -27.68 16.56
CA PRO A 27 3.90 -28.11 15.69
C PRO A 27 3.31 -26.88 15.02
N LEU A 28 3.37 -26.83 13.68
CA LEU A 28 2.69 -25.84 12.87
C LEU A 28 1.19 -25.96 13.18
N GLN A 29 0.72 -25.20 14.17
CA GLN A 29 -0.70 -25.00 14.35
C GLN A 29 -1.16 -24.25 13.12
N TYR A 30 -1.88 -24.96 12.26
CA TYR A 30 -2.61 -24.38 11.15
C TYR A 30 -3.77 -23.58 11.74
N VAL A 31 -3.45 -22.38 12.25
CA VAL A 31 -4.47 -21.43 12.69
C VAL A 31 -4.90 -20.69 11.44
N ASP A 32 -6.07 -21.08 10.93
CA ASP A 32 -6.76 -20.40 9.85
C ASP A 32 -7.10 -18.96 10.30
N GLN A 33 -6.19 -18.05 9.97
CA GLN A 33 -6.29 -16.61 10.29
C GLN A 33 -6.43 -15.75 9.03
N GLU A 34 -6.36 -16.33 7.83
CA GLU A 34 -6.44 -15.55 6.58
C GLU A 34 -7.78 -14.84 6.44
N ASP A 35 -8.89 -15.48 6.84
CA ASP A 35 -10.23 -14.87 6.79
C ASP A 35 -10.51 -13.83 7.90
N LYS A 36 -9.59 -13.70 8.88
CA LYS A 36 -9.77 -12.79 10.01
C LYS A 36 -9.19 -11.40 9.76
N ILE A 37 -8.30 -11.24 8.78
CA ILE A 37 -7.78 -9.91 8.41
C ILE A 37 -8.50 -9.45 7.16
N LYS A 38 -9.25 -8.34 7.27
CA LYS A 38 -10.09 -7.83 6.18
C LYS A 38 -9.67 -6.45 5.75
N MET A 39 -9.77 -6.21 4.46
CA MET A 39 -9.51 -4.92 3.85
C MET A 39 -10.77 -4.45 3.10
N VAL A 40 -11.21 -3.24 3.40
CA VAL A 40 -12.35 -2.60 2.74
C VAL A 40 -11.88 -1.26 2.21
N TYR A 41 -12.21 -0.94 0.97
CA TYR A 41 -11.75 0.27 0.31
C TYR A 41 -12.88 0.92 -0.48
N LYS A 42 -12.80 2.24 -0.61
CA LYS A 42 -13.74 3.02 -1.42
C LYS A 42 -13.11 4.30 -1.92
N LEU A 43 -13.59 4.77 -3.07
CA LEU A 43 -13.28 6.07 -3.62
C LEU A 43 -14.58 6.87 -3.73
N VAL A 44 -14.63 8.06 -3.14
CA VAL A 44 -15.83 8.91 -3.18
C VAL A 44 -15.47 10.35 -3.55
N PRO A 45 -16.32 11.07 -4.29
CA PRO A 45 -16.16 12.52 -4.48
C PRO A 45 -16.18 13.25 -3.13
N PHE A 46 -15.31 14.24 -2.97
CA PHE A 46 -15.17 15.05 -1.76
C PHE A 46 -14.80 16.49 -2.11
N GLY A 47 -15.82 17.35 -2.29
CA GLY A 47 -15.62 18.71 -2.79
C GLY A 47 -15.01 18.70 -4.20
N GLY A 48 -13.92 19.44 -4.41
CA GLY A 48 -13.15 19.42 -5.66
C GLY A 48 -12.13 18.28 -5.77
N ASN A 49 -12.13 17.35 -4.82
CA ASN A 49 -11.18 16.24 -4.72
C ASN A 49 -11.92 14.90 -4.67
N TYR A 50 -11.17 13.81 -4.63
CA TYR A 50 -11.65 12.50 -4.26
C TYR A 50 -11.06 12.07 -2.93
N LEU A 51 -11.84 11.38 -2.12
CA LEU A 51 -11.41 10.71 -0.91
C LEU A 51 -11.31 9.21 -1.19
N TYR A 52 -10.09 8.70 -1.18
CA TYR A 52 -9.82 7.26 -1.12
C TYR A 52 -9.70 6.85 0.34
N SER A 53 -10.58 5.95 0.80
CA SER A 53 -10.56 5.41 2.15
C SER A 53 -10.21 3.93 2.11
N LEU A 54 -9.24 3.52 2.92
CA LEU A 54 -8.82 2.14 3.13
C LEU A 54 -9.01 1.79 4.61
N LEU A 55 -9.79 0.76 4.91
CA LEU A 55 -10.03 0.24 6.25
C LEU A 55 -9.44 -1.16 6.35
N ILE A 56 -8.53 -1.34 7.29
CA ILE A 56 -7.91 -2.62 7.61
C ILE A 56 -8.45 -3.07 8.97
N MET A 57 -9.01 -4.26 9.04
CA MET A 57 -9.62 -4.83 10.23
C MET A 57 -8.86 -6.08 10.62
N ASN A 58 -8.26 -6.07 11.81
CA ASN A 58 -7.74 -7.27 12.44
C ASN A 58 -8.86 -7.88 13.30
N GLN A 59 -9.52 -8.91 12.81
CA GLN A 59 -10.53 -9.70 13.55
C GLN A 59 -9.92 -10.98 14.15
N SER A 60 -8.59 -11.10 14.14
CA SER A 60 -7.89 -12.21 14.79
C SER A 60 -7.56 -11.87 16.24
N ASP A 61 -7.29 -12.92 17.01
CA ASP A 61 -6.89 -12.83 18.41
C ASP A 61 -5.43 -12.42 18.56
N ASP A 62 -4.67 -12.46 17.47
CA ASP A 62 -3.25 -12.14 17.42
C ASP A 62 -3.02 -10.75 16.82
N PRO A 63 -2.11 -9.94 17.41
CA PRO A 63 -1.77 -8.64 16.86
C PRO A 63 -1.00 -8.78 15.55
N ILE A 64 -1.13 -7.77 14.69
CA ILE A 64 -0.24 -7.56 13.54
C ILE A 64 0.93 -6.70 14.03
N THR A 65 2.15 -7.26 13.97
CA THR A 65 3.39 -6.63 14.46
C THR A 65 4.12 -5.80 13.41
N GLU A 66 3.76 -5.95 12.14
CA GLU A 66 4.27 -5.14 11.04
C GLU A 66 3.20 -5.05 9.96
N LEU A 67 2.92 -3.85 9.46
CA LEU A 67 1.95 -3.62 8.40
C LEU A 67 2.50 -2.59 7.42
N LYS A 68 2.76 -3.05 6.19
CA LYS A 68 3.16 -2.23 5.05
C LYS A 68 2.01 -2.13 4.07
N ILE A 69 1.77 -0.93 3.58
CA ILE A 69 0.64 -0.61 2.71
C ILE A 69 1.18 0.12 1.51
N ARG A 70 0.79 -0.36 0.32
CA ARG A 70 1.14 0.23 -0.96
C ARG A 70 -0.15 0.56 -1.70
N ILE A 71 -0.32 1.81 -2.10
CA ILE A 71 -1.46 2.27 -2.88
C ILE A 71 -0.94 2.86 -4.18
N ILE A 72 -1.38 2.28 -5.29
CA ILE A 72 -1.06 2.73 -6.64
C ILE A 72 -2.16 3.68 -7.11
N ILE A 73 -1.76 4.87 -7.55
CA ILE A 73 -2.65 5.96 -7.95
C ILE A 73 -2.19 6.47 -9.32
N PRO A 74 -3.11 6.74 -10.27
CA PRO A 74 -2.74 7.27 -11.59
C PRO A 74 -1.99 8.62 -11.50
N GLU A 75 -1.06 8.90 -12.43
CA GLU A 75 -0.29 10.16 -12.44
C GLU A 75 -1.15 11.42 -12.47
N PHE A 76 -2.30 11.35 -13.13
CA PHE A 76 -3.21 12.46 -13.26
C PHE A 76 -3.90 12.81 -11.93
N PHE A 77 -3.61 12.09 -10.84
CA PHE A 77 -3.95 12.52 -9.49
C PHE A 77 -2.74 13.08 -8.75
N ARG A 78 -3.02 14.04 -7.86
CA ARG A 78 -2.08 14.52 -6.86
C ARG A 78 -2.60 14.22 -5.46
N LEU A 79 -1.80 13.54 -4.65
CA LEU A 79 -2.07 13.40 -3.22
C LEU A 79 -1.94 14.79 -2.57
N CYS A 80 -3.03 15.28 -1.99
CA CYS A 80 -3.09 16.59 -1.35
C CYS A 80 -3.03 16.50 0.17
N ARG A 81 -3.60 15.43 0.73
CA ARG A 81 -3.60 15.19 2.18
C ARG A 81 -3.73 13.70 2.45
N SER A 82 -3.14 13.26 3.56
CA SER A 82 -3.33 11.93 4.11
C SER A 82 -3.75 11.98 5.57
N THR A 83 -4.40 10.92 6.05
CA THR A 83 -4.65 10.69 7.47
C THR A 83 -4.60 9.19 7.71
N PRO A 84 -3.68 8.68 8.55
CA PRO A 84 -2.64 9.42 9.28
C PRO A 84 -1.59 10.05 8.34
N PRO A 85 -0.80 11.05 8.82
CA PRO A 85 0.13 11.81 7.98
C PRO A 85 1.42 11.05 7.62
N THR A 86 1.61 9.84 8.12
CA THR A 86 2.80 9.00 7.90
C THR A 86 2.75 8.35 6.53
N VAL A 87 3.16 9.09 5.49
CA VAL A 87 3.12 8.66 4.10
C VAL A 87 4.43 9.00 3.40
N THR A 88 4.98 8.02 2.67
CA THR A 88 6.08 8.20 1.71
C THR A 88 5.52 8.08 0.30
N ILE A 89 5.91 8.96 -0.61
CA ILE A 89 5.45 8.95 -2.01
C ILE A 89 6.65 8.65 -2.90
N ASP A 90 6.53 7.59 -3.68
CA ASP A 90 7.49 7.19 -4.71
C ASP A 90 6.82 7.24 -6.08
N PHE A 91 7.62 7.42 -7.13
CA PHE A 91 7.14 7.41 -8.51
C PHE A 91 7.60 6.11 -9.16
N LEU A 92 6.66 5.34 -9.71
CA LEU A 92 7.00 4.16 -10.51
C LEU A 92 7.23 4.64 -11.95
N LYS A 93 8.44 4.38 -12.46
CA LYS A 93 8.68 4.38 -13.90
C LYS A 93 8.32 2.99 -14.40
N SER A 94 7.46 2.90 -15.39
CA SER A 94 7.18 1.65 -16.09
C SER A 94 8.43 1.26 -16.88
N ASP A 95 9.22 0.33 -16.37
CA ASP A 95 10.25 -0.36 -17.15
C ASP A 95 9.57 -1.52 -17.89
N ASP A 96 8.87 -1.24 -19.00
CA ASP A 96 8.57 -2.30 -19.96
C ASP A 96 8.63 -1.81 -21.42
N ASP A 97 9.40 -2.55 -22.18
CA ASP A 97 9.78 -2.39 -23.57
C ASP A 97 8.69 -3.05 -24.43
N GLY A 98 7.59 -2.34 -24.69
CA GLY A 98 6.62 -2.80 -25.68
C GLY A 98 5.16 -2.39 -25.48
N ASN A 99 4.76 -1.32 -26.17
CA ASN A 99 3.43 -1.16 -26.77
C ASN A 99 2.17 -1.13 -25.89
N ASN A 100 2.24 -0.66 -24.64
CA ASN A 100 1.06 -0.13 -23.98
C ASN A 100 1.32 1.34 -23.58
N GLU A 101 0.36 2.22 -23.86
CA GLU A 101 0.33 3.60 -23.37
C GLU A 101 0.09 3.60 -21.84
N GLU A 102 0.99 2.97 -21.08
CA GLU A 102 0.91 2.92 -19.63
C GLU A 102 1.36 4.27 -19.06
N TYR A 103 0.37 5.00 -18.57
CA TYR A 103 0.56 6.20 -17.77
C TYR A 103 1.50 5.91 -16.60
N GLU A 104 2.45 6.80 -16.33
CA GLU A 104 3.31 6.69 -15.14
C GLU A 104 2.43 6.59 -13.88
N GLU A 105 2.67 5.61 -13.01
CA GLU A 105 1.87 5.42 -11.80
C GLU A 105 2.58 6.02 -10.58
N LYS A 106 1.82 6.68 -9.71
CA LYS A 106 2.31 7.17 -8.42
C LYS A 106 2.08 6.11 -7.37
N GLN A 107 3.10 5.81 -6.60
CA GLN A 107 3.04 4.86 -5.50
C GLN A 107 3.06 5.60 -4.16
N VAL A 108 2.06 5.31 -3.34
CA VAL A 108 1.95 5.81 -1.97
C VAL A 108 2.26 4.66 -1.03
N GLN A 109 3.32 4.78 -0.23
CA GLN A 109 3.74 3.78 0.75
C GLN A 109 3.49 4.27 2.17
N MET A 110 3.03 3.36 3.03
CA MET A 110 2.82 3.61 4.46
C MET A 110 3.25 2.37 5.25
N GLU A 111 3.82 2.60 6.42
CA GLU A 111 4.26 1.54 7.33
C GLU A 111 3.76 1.81 8.74
N PHE A 112 3.32 0.74 9.40
CA PHE A 112 2.81 0.78 10.77
C PHE A 112 3.32 -0.42 11.56
N GLU A 113 3.74 -0.16 12.79
CA GLU A 113 4.37 -1.18 13.65
C GLU A 113 3.36 -2.03 14.44
N LEU A 114 2.13 -1.57 14.69
CA LEU A 114 1.21 -2.36 15.49
C LEU A 114 -0.25 -2.12 15.12
N LEU A 115 -0.97 -3.22 14.90
CA LEU A 115 -2.42 -3.27 14.88
C LEU A 115 -2.88 -4.38 15.82
N ASN A 116 -3.38 -3.99 16.99
CA ASN A 116 -3.82 -4.92 18.04
C ASN A 116 -4.92 -5.86 17.56
N SER A 117 -5.06 -6.99 18.25
CA SER A 117 -6.14 -7.95 18.07
C SER A 117 -7.50 -7.28 18.16
N ASN A 118 -8.45 -7.69 17.32
CA ASN A 118 -9.82 -7.15 17.30
C ASN A 118 -9.90 -5.61 17.14
N THR A 119 -8.96 -5.01 16.43
CA THR A 119 -8.94 -3.56 16.14
C THR A 119 -8.98 -3.26 14.65
N GLN A 120 -9.16 -1.98 14.33
CA GLN A 120 -9.20 -1.51 12.95
C GLN A 120 -8.37 -0.24 12.76
N LYS A 121 -7.89 -0.05 11.53
CA LYS A 121 -7.15 1.14 11.13
C LYS A 121 -7.71 1.68 9.83
N GLN A 122 -8.06 2.95 9.84
CA GLN A 122 -8.52 3.65 8.65
C GLN A 122 -7.46 4.62 8.14
N ILE A 123 -7.29 4.61 6.84
CA ILE A 123 -6.42 5.49 6.09
C ILE A 123 -7.27 6.25 5.10
N ASN A 124 -7.06 7.55 5.01
CA ASN A 124 -7.77 8.45 4.13
C ASN A 124 -6.76 9.23 3.30
N LEU A 125 -6.84 9.10 1.98
CA LEU A 125 -6.06 9.84 1.01
C LEU A 125 -6.98 10.79 0.24
N TYR A 126 -6.66 12.08 0.28
CA TYR A 126 -7.35 13.10 -0.49
C TYR A 126 -6.56 13.36 -1.76
N ILE A 127 -7.12 12.99 -2.90
CA ILE A 127 -6.47 13.10 -4.20
C ILE A 127 -7.21 14.09 -5.10
N SER A 128 -6.48 14.99 -5.75
CA SER A 128 -7.05 15.98 -6.67
C SER A 128 -6.69 15.62 -8.11
N PRO A 129 -7.66 15.67 -9.05
CA PRO A 129 -7.35 15.47 -10.45
C PRO A 129 -6.51 16.66 -10.98
N LEU A 130 -5.50 16.35 -11.78
CA LEU A 130 -4.60 17.28 -12.48
C LEU A 130 -4.96 17.42 -13.96
N LYS A 131 -5.53 16.37 -14.55
CA LYS A 131 -5.99 16.31 -15.94
C LYS A 131 -7.43 15.78 -15.95
N LEU A 132 -8.21 16.20 -16.94
CA LEU A 132 -9.54 15.66 -17.26
C LEU A 132 -9.43 14.77 -18.50
N GLU A 133 -10.51 14.08 -18.85
CA GLU A 133 -10.56 13.17 -20.01
C GLU A 133 -9.58 11.99 -19.89
N THR A 134 -9.23 11.63 -18.65
CA THR A 134 -8.31 10.54 -18.35
C THR A 134 -9.02 9.39 -17.66
N LYS A 135 -8.52 8.18 -17.94
CA LYS A 135 -8.94 6.95 -17.28
C LYS A 135 -7.77 6.37 -16.52
N GLY A 136 -8.05 5.73 -15.38
CA GLY A 136 -7.02 5.08 -14.60
C GLY A 136 -7.60 4.09 -13.60
N LYS A 137 -6.70 3.41 -12.90
CA LYS A 137 -7.05 2.43 -11.88
C LYS A 137 -6.36 2.77 -10.57
N ILE A 138 -7.07 2.59 -9.47
CA ILE A 138 -6.50 2.65 -8.12
C ILE A 138 -6.51 1.24 -7.55
N ARG A 139 -5.35 0.78 -7.05
CA ARG A 139 -5.18 -0.53 -6.42
C ARG A 139 -4.35 -0.42 -5.15
N SER A 140 -4.70 -1.22 -4.15
CA SER A 140 -4.02 -1.26 -2.87
C SER A 140 -3.56 -2.66 -2.52
N PHE A 141 -2.39 -2.74 -1.92
CA PHE A 141 -1.75 -3.94 -1.43
C PHE A 141 -1.36 -3.74 0.02
N ILE A 142 -1.56 -4.76 0.83
CA ILE A 142 -1.06 -4.80 2.20
C ILE A 142 -0.17 -6.02 2.37
N THR A 143 0.93 -5.83 3.08
CA THR A 143 1.82 -6.90 3.52
C THR A 143 1.94 -6.79 5.03
N PHE A 144 1.78 -7.89 5.74
CA PHE A 144 1.76 -7.85 7.20
C PHE A 144 2.33 -9.11 7.84
N VAL A 145 2.79 -8.96 9.08
CA VAL A 145 3.25 -10.06 9.93
C VAL A 145 2.25 -10.25 11.06
N ASN A 146 1.72 -11.47 11.15
CA ASN A 146 0.88 -11.94 12.25
C ASN A 146 1.53 -13.24 12.80
N ASN A 147 1.03 -13.77 13.93
CA ASN A 147 1.35 -15.03 14.60
C ASN A 147 2.33 -15.97 13.86
N ALA A 148 3.36 -16.41 14.60
CA ALA A 148 4.47 -17.22 14.13
C ALA A 148 5.41 -16.55 13.10
N GLY A 149 5.36 -15.22 12.97
CA GLY A 149 6.34 -14.45 12.20
C GLY A 149 6.23 -14.60 10.69
N PHE A 150 5.10 -15.11 10.18
CA PHE A 150 4.88 -15.28 8.76
C PHE A 150 4.46 -13.97 8.11
N ILE A 151 5.07 -13.67 6.96
CA ILE A 151 4.68 -12.55 6.09
C ILE A 151 3.49 -12.99 5.24
N ARG A 152 2.42 -12.20 5.26
CA ARG A 152 1.20 -12.40 4.47
C ARG A 152 0.92 -11.17 3.62
N ALA A 153 0.17 -11.35 2.54
CA ALA A 153 -0.23 -10.26 1.65
C ALA A 153 -1.70 -10.34 1.26
N ILE A 154 -2.37 -9.19 1.21
CA ILE A 154 -3.75 -9.07 0.69
C ILE A 154 -3.76 -7.96 -0.36
N ASP A 155 -4.48 -8.21 -1.44
CA ASP A 155 -4.64 -7.31 -2.56
C ASP A 155 -6.12 -6.94 -2.73
N THR A 156 -6.37 -5.78 -3.33
CA THR A 156 -7.71 -5.27 -3.64
C THR A 156 -8.01 -5.43 -5.12
N ASP A 157 -9.29 -5.55 -5.47
CA ASP A 157 -9.70 -5.31 -6.86
C ASP A 157 -9.49 -3.84 -7.22
N SER A 158 -9.13 -3.58 -8.47
CA SER A 158 -8.91 -2.22 -8.95
C SER A 158 -10.21 -1.41 -8.99
N ILE A 159 -10.18 -0.17 -8.50
CA ILE A 159 -11.23 0.83 -8.76
C ILE A 159 -10.89 1.53 -10.07
N ASN A 160 -11.75 1.36 -11.09
CA ASN A 160 -11.68 2.15 -12.32
C ASN A 160 -12.22 3.56 -12.07
N ILE A 161 -11.51 4.57 -12.54
CA ILE A 161 -11.95 5.97 -12.51
C ILE A 161 -11.82 6.58 -13.91
N GLU A 162 -12.84 7.32 -14.30
CA GLU A 162 -12.95 8.04 -15.55
C GLU A 162 -13.35 9.49 -15.22
N LEU A 163 -12.57 10.45 -15.69
CA LEU A 163 -12.84 11.87 -15.52
C LEU A 163 -13.44 12.40 -16.82
N ASP A 164 -14.71 12.73 -16.80
CA ASP A 164 -15.40 13.28 -17.96
C ASP A 164 -14.86 14.66 -18.37
N PRO A 165 -14.96 15.02 -19.66
CA PRO A 165 -14.70 16.38 -20.12
C PRO A 165 -15.63 17.36 -19.41
N PHE A 166 -15.13 18.56 -19.12
CA PHE A 166 -15.99 19.64 -18.66
C PHE A 166 -16.81 20.18 -19.85
N SER A 167 -18.14 20.14 -19.75
CA SER A 167 -19.02 20.82 -20.71
C SER A 167 -19.41 22.19 -20.18
N ILE A 168 -19.02 23.26 -20.87
CA ILE A 168 -19.56 24.59 -20.61
C ILE A 168 -20.81 24.76 -21.47
N GLU A 169 -21.97 24.49 -20.87
CA GLU A 169 -23.24 24.84 -21.49
C GLU A 169 -23.45 26.36 -21.39
N ARG A 170 -23.45 27.04 -22.53
CA ARG A 170 -23.78 28.46 -22.59
C ARG A 170 -25.25 28.63 -22.22
N LYS A 171 -25.51 29.16 -21.03
CA LYS A 171 -26.84 29.64 -20.67
C LYS A 171 -27.08 30.96 -21.41
N ILE A 172 -27.76 30.91 -22.55
CA ILE A 172 -28.24 32.12 -23.23
C ILE A 172 -29.42 32.65 -22.42
N ILE A 173 -29.16 33.67 -21.61
CA ILE A 173 -30.18 34.31 -20.79
C ILE A 173 -30.81 35.45 -21.61
N PRO A 174 -32.14 35.53 -21.74
CA PRO A 174 -32.80 36.67 -22.37
C PRO A 174 -32.44 37.98 -21.67
N GLN A 175 -32.23 39.05 -22.44
CA GLN A 175 -31.84 40.36 -21.90
C GLN A 175 -32.82 40.89 -20.83
N SER A 176 -34.08 40.45 -20.85
CA SER A 176 -35.10 40.74 -19.85
C SER A 176 -34.75 40.22 -18.44
N GLU A 177 -34.03 39.11 -18.33
CA GLU A 177 -33.61 38.53 -17.05
C GLU A 177 -32.30 39.12 -16.53
N ILE A 178 -31.45 39.66 -17.42
CA ILE A 178 -30.20 40.34 -17.06
C ILE A 178 -30.45 41.58 -16.18
N LYS A 179 -31.53 42.32 -16.44
CA LYS A 179 -31.90 43.52 -15.65
C LYS A 179 -32.18 43.21 -14.17
N LYS A 180 -32.51 41.95 -13.83
CA LYS A 180 -32.73 41.52 -12.44
C LYS A 180 -31.43 41.22 -11.70
N LEU A 181 -30.35 40.89 -12.42
CA LEU A 181 -29.04 40.52 -11.87
C LEU A 181 -28.11 41.73 -11.66
N ILE A 182 -28.31 42.81 -12.42
CA ILE A 182 -27.46 44.02 -12.38
C ILE A 182 -27.95 45.07 -11.37
N LYS A 183 -29.05 44.80 -10.63
CA LYS A 183 -29.41 45.64 -9.47
C LYS A 183 -28.55 45.26 -8.26
N LEU A 184 -27.29 45.69 -8.30
CA LEU A 184 -26.44 45.96 -7.14
C LEU A 184 -26.54 47.44 -6.80
#